data_AF-A0A7G9LYJ4-F1
#
_entry.id   AF-A0A7G9LYJ4-F1
#
_cell.length_a   1.000
_cell.length_b   1.000
_cell.length_c   1.000
_cell.angle_alpha   90.00
_cell.angle_beta   90.00
_cell.angle_gamma   90.00
#
_symmetry.space_group_name_H-M   'P 1'
#
loop_
_entity.id
_entity.type
_entity.pdbx_description
1 polymer ?
#
loop_
_entity_poly.entity_id
_entity_poly.type
_entity_poly.pdbx_seq_one_letter_code
_entity_poly.pdbx_strand_id
1 'polypeptide(L)'
;MKEKIKRVTKNTYFKAKKLAINVFDETKIRWNKKIEEIKENKPKAALRISLYLLIAVMLLIFIISFSIILPIIFKPFYYWHIKPYEIDEKYFSSGQLSYEQISTIYSNLVHWLLGFGTNDEFTFKTAIEPLRYTKDGYEHFVDVRNLFSLAFILFFVSIAVLTIAIGFSIKYKLKISIINIGFYSMLLLMFVLIIIAILASQDFNAAFTKFHEIFFRGKDNWLFSPNKDEIIKMLPQEFFRNCAIWIGVNITFFFVLFVALKAKKSIKNIIKYKKLNSEEHQAENA
;
A
#
# COMPACT_ATOMS: atom_id res chain seq x y z
N MET A 1 30.62 -5.37 82.52
CA MET A 1 31.01 -5.73 81.13
C MET A 1 29.90 -6.48 80.36
N LYS A 2 29.34 -7.58 80.88
CA LYS A 2 28.25 -8.37 80.23
C LYS A 2 26.96 -7.58 79.91
N GLU A 3 26.51 -6.71 80.81
CA GLU A 3 25.36 -5.78 80.62
C GLU A 3 25.55 -4.84 79.42
N LYS A 4 26.76 -4.31 79.25
CA LYS A 4 27.12 -3.37 78.17
C LYS A 4 27.11 -4.09 76.81
N ILE A 5 27.62 -5.32 76.76
CA ILE A 5 27.64 -6.17 75.55
C ILE A 5 26.21 -6.56 75.14
N LYS A 6 25.33 -6.93 76.09
CA LYS A 6 23.90 -7.22 75.82
C LYS A 6 23.15 -6.00 75.28
N ARG A 7 23.42 -4.80 75.81
CA ARG A 7 22.81 -3.55 75.30
C ARG A 7 23.27 -3.21 73.90
N VAL A 8 24.57 -3.33 73.62
CA VAL A 8 25.13 -3.08 72.28
C VAL A 8 24.54 -4.05 71.26
N THR A 9 24.59 -5.36 71.52
CA THR A 9 24.03 -6.38 70.61
C THR A 9 22.54 -6.21 70.34
N LYS A 10 21.73 -5.89 71.38
CA LYS A 10 20.30 -5.60 71.21
C LYS A 10 20.09 -4.36 70.33
N ASN A 11 20.85 -3.29 70.54
CA ASN A 11 20.74 -2.07 69.74
C ASN A 11 21.16 -2.28 68.27
N THR A 12 22.21 -3.06 68.03
CA THR A 12 22.64 -3.45 66.68
C THR A 12 21.60 -4.29 65.97
N TYR A 13 20.97 -5.25 66.67
CA TYR A 13 19.88 -6.06 66.12
C TYR A 13 18.66 -5.21 65.74
N PHE A 14 18.24 -4.27 66.60
CA PHE A 14 17.13 -3.37 66.27
C PHE A 14 17.44 -2.46 65.07
N LYS A 15 18.66 -1.93 64.98
CA LYS A 15 19.11 -1.16 63.80
C LYS A 15 19.11 -1.99 62.52
N ALA A 16 19.67 -3.20 62.56
CA ALA A 16 19.71 -4.10 61.41
C ALA A 16 18.30 -4.50 60.96
N LYS A 17 17.40 -4.83 61.89
CA LYS A 17 16.00 -5.14 61.61
C LYS A 17 15.25 -3.96 60.98
N LYS A 18 15.44 -2.75 61.49
CA LYS A 18 14.83 -1.53 60.93
C LYS A 18 15.35 -1.22 59.52
N LEU A 19 16.65 -1.39 59.29
CA LEU A 19 17.26 -1.23 57.96
C LEU A 19 16.69 -2.25 56.97
N ALA A 20 16.60 -3.52 57.36
CA ALA A 20 16.04 -4.57 56.51
C ALA A 20 14.57 -4.31 56.14
N ILE A 21 13.75 -3.83 57.08
CA ILE A 21 12.36 -3.43 56.83
C ILE A 21 12.31 -2.25 55.85
N ASN A 22 13.11 -1.21 56.06
CA ASN A 22 13.15 -0.06 55.15
C ASN A 22 13.55 -0.46 53.73
N VAL A 23 14.58 -1.29 53.58
CA VAL A 23 15.02 -1.81 52.26
C VAL A 23 13.94 -2.66 51.61
N PHE A 24 13.24 -3.49 52.39
CA PHE A 24 12.11 -4.29 51.88
C PHE A 24 10.94 -3.41 51.43
N ASP A 25 10.59 -2.37 52.19
CA ASP A 25 9.51 -1.46 51.83
C ASP A 25 9.86 -0.60 50.60
N GLU A 26 11.09 -0.08 50.51
CA GLU A 26 11.57 0.65 49.33
C GLU A 26 11.57 -0.22 48.07
N THR A 27 12.04 -1.46 48.18
CA THR A 27 12.02 -2.40 47.06
C THR A 27 10.58 -2.75 46.65
N LYS A 28 9.68 -2.97 47.60
CA LYS A 28 8.25 -3.22 47.34
C LYS A 28 7.57 -2.03 46.64
N ILE A 29 7.84 -0.80 47.08
CA ILE A 29 7.33 0.43 46.43
C ILE A 29 7.85 0.52 44.99
N ARG A 30 9.16 0.29 44.79
CA ARG A 30 9.78 0.29 43.45
C ARG A 30 9.16 -0.76 42.54
N TRP A 31 8.91 -1.97 43.04
CA TRP A 31 8.26 -3.05 42.30
C TRP A 31 6.81 -2.71 41.94
N ASN A 32 6.03 -2.17 42.88
CA ASN A 32 4.65 -1.77 42.64
C ASN A 32 4.57 -0.66 41.58
N LYS A 33 5.43 0.36 41.66
CA LYS A 33 5.50 1.42 40.65
C LYS A 33 5.81 0.87 39.26
N LYS A 34 6.72 -0.11 39.16
CA LYS A 34 7.04 -0.78 37.90
C LYS A 34 5.87 -1.61 37.37
N ILE A 35 5.11 -2.28 38.24
CA ILE A 35 3.90 -3.03 37.86
C ILE A 35 2.80 -2.08 37.36
N GLU A 36 2.59 -0.94 38.02
CA GLU A 36 1.65 0.09 37.57
C GLU A 36 2.05 0.68 36.22
N GLU A 37 3.34 1.00 36.03
CA GLU A 37 3.86 1.47 34.75
C GLU A 37 3.66 0.45 33.63
N ILE A 38 3.89 -0.84 33.90
CA ILE A 38 3.63 -1.93 32.94
C ILE A 38 2.13 -2.02 32.62
N LYS A 39 1.26 -1.95 33.65
CA LYS A 39 -0.20 -1.98 33.46
C LYS A 39 -0.69 -0.80 32.64
N GLU A 40 -0.14 0.39 32.86
CA GLU A 40 -0.50 1.60 32.11
C GLU A 40 0.06 1.60 30.67
N ASN A 41 1.26 1.02 30.45
CA ASN A 41 1.88 0.94 29.12
C ASN A 41 1.33 -0.20 28.25
N LYS A 42 0.80 -1.28 28.84
CA LYS A 42 0.25 -2.42 28.10
C LYS A 42 -0.86 -2.04 27.10
N PRO A 43 -1.91 -1.25 27.45
CA PRO A 43 -2.92 -0.83 26.48
C PRO A 43 -2.34 0.10 25.40
N LYS A 44 -1.38 0.97 25.76
CA LYS A 44 -0.66 1.81 24.79
C LYS A 44 0.18 0.97 23.82
N ALA A 45 0.73 -0.17 24.26
CA ALA A 45 1.48 -1.09 23.40
C ALA A 45 0.55 -1.84 22.43
N ALA A 46 -0.58 -2.38 22.90
CA ALA A 46 -1.56 -3.03 22.05
C ALA A 46 -2.11 -2.08 20.97
N LEU A 47 -2.50 -0.86 21.36
CA LEU A 47 -2.98 0.17 20.44
C LEU A 47 -1.92 0.53 19.37
N ARG A 48 -0.64 0.61 19.75
CA ARG A 48 0.45 0.86 18.80
C ARG A 48 0.58 -0.25 17.77
N ILE A 49 0.47 -1.52 18.18
CA ILE A 49 0.55 -2.67 17.27
C ILE A 49 -0.63 -2.65 16.30
N SER A 50 -1.86 -2.45 16.81
CA SER A 50 -3.05 -2.37 15.96
C SER A 50 -2.96 -1.25 14.93
N LEU A 51 -2.52 -0.06 15.34
CA LEU A 51 -2.30 1.06 14.41
C LEU A 51 -1.16 0.80 13.43
N TYR A 52 -0.09 0.13 13.86
CA TYR A 52 1.00 -0.26 12.98
C TYR A 52 0.49 -1.16 11.84
N LEU A 53 -0.29 -2.19 12.17
CA LEU A 53 -0.87 -3.12 11.19
C LEU A 53 -1.89 -2.41 10.27
N LEU A 54 -2.76 -1.57 10.84
CA LEU A 54 -3.72 -0.78 10.07
C LEU A 54 -3.00 0.10 9.05
N ILE A 55 -1.99 0.87 9.50
CA ILE A 55 -1.22 1.75 8.62
C ILE A 55 -0.48 0.92 7.56
N ALA A 56 0.11 -0.22 7.91
CA ALA A 56 0.79 -1.09 6.96
C ALA A 56 -0.14 -1.58 5.84
N VAL A 57 -1.30 -2.13 6.21
CA VAL A 57 -2.29 -2.63 5.24
C VAL A 57 -2.85 -1.50 4.38
N MET A 58 -3.24 -0.37 4.99
CA MET A 58 -3.78 0.76 4.24
C MET A 58 -2.75 1.41 3.32
N LEU A 59 -1.47 1.41 3.71
CA LEU A 59 -0.39 1.89 2.85
C LEU A 59 -0.19 0.99 1.62
N LEU A 60 -0.28 -0.34 1.80
CA LEU A 60 -0.25 -1.27 0.67
C LEU A 60 -1.44 -1.07 -0.27
N ILE A 61 -2.64 -0.97 0.29
CA ILE A 61 -3.86 -0.70 -0.49
C ILE A 61 -3.72 0.62 -1.25
N PHE A 62 -3.24 1.68 -0.60
CA PHE A 62 -3.00 2.97 -1.23
C PHE A 62 -2.03 2.86 -2.41
N ILE A 63 -0.87 2.24 -2.22
CA ILE A 63 0.16 2.16 -3.27
C ILE A 63 -0.31 1.32 -4.45
N ILE A 64 -0.97 0.18 -4.18
CA ILE A 64 -1.51 -0.69 -5.23
C ILE A 64 -2.62 0.03 -6.00
N SER A 65 -3.62 0.58 -5.30
CA SER A 65 -4.75 1.27 -5.94
C SER A 65 -4.30 2.52 -6.72
N PHE A 66 -3.39 3.32 -6.16
CA PHE A 66 -2.78 4.46 -6.86
C PHE A 66 -2.06 4.01 -8.14
N SER A 67 -1.25 2.96 -8.06
CA SER A 67 -0.50 2.46 -9.22
C SER A 67 -1.41 1.94 -10.33
N ILE A 68 -2.56 1.35 -9.98
CA ILE A 68 -3.59 0.89 -10.93
C ILE A 68 -4.35 2.07 -11.58
N ILE A 69 -4.67 3.11 -10.80
CA ILE A 69 -5.46 4.25 -11.30
C ILE A 69 -4.69 5.07 -12.33
N LEU A 70 -3.37 5.21 -12.19
CA LEU A 70 -2.53 6.02 -13.08
C LEU A 70 -2.69 5.69 -14.58
N PRO A 71 -2.52 4.43 -15.05
CA PRO A 71 -2.73 4.09 -16.46
C PRO A 71 -4.18 4.26 -16.93
N ILE A 72 -5.17 4.24 -16.02
CA ILE A 72 -6.58 4.46 -16.36
C ILE A 72 -6.84 5.94 -16.65
N ILE A 73 -6.38 6.84 -15.78
CA ILE A 73 -6.66 8.28 -15.90
C ILE A 73 -5.77 8.97 -16.93
N PHE A 74 -4.54 8.48 -17.13
CA PHE A 74 -3.58 9.10 -18.03
C PHE A 74 -3.73 8.56 -19.45
N LYS A 75 -4.80 8.99 -20.12
CA LYS A 75 -5.12 8.65 -21.51
C LYS A 75 -3.96 8.81 -22.51
N PRO A 76 -3.04 9.79 -22.39
CA PRO A 76 -1.89 9.87 -23.28
C PRO A 76 -1.04 8.60 -23.33
N PHE A 77 -1.02 7.79 -22.27
CA PHE A 77 -0.36 6.49 -22.29
C PHE A 77 -0.97 5.56 -23.32
N TYR A 78 -2.29 5.49 -23.43
CA TYR A 78 -2.92 4.70 -24.48
C TYR A 78 -2.55 5.23 -25.86
N TYR A 79 -2.66 6.54 -26.08
CA TYR A 79 -2.35 7.21 -27.35
C TYR A 79 -0.95 6.91 -27.88
N TRP A 80 0.07 6.92 -27.00
CA TRP A 80 1.43 6.58 -27.38
C TRP A 80 1.61 5.09 -27.73
N HIS A 81 0.81 4.21 -27.14
CA HIS A 81 0.90 2.78 -27.37
C HIS A 81 0.13 2.30 -28.58
N ILE A 82 -0.97 2.95 -28.97
CA ILE A 82 -1.76 2.48 -30.11
C ILE A 82 -1.21 2.91 -31.47
N LYS A 83 -0.45 4.01 -31.53
CA LYS A 83 0.15 4.47 -32.78
C LYS A 83 1.13 3.44 -33.40
N PRO A 84 2.00 2.77 -32.62
CA PRO A 84 2.83 1.67 -33.14
C PRO A 84 2.09 0.40 -33.58
N TYR A 85 0.79 0.26 -33.29
CA TYR A 85 0.01 -0.95 -33.65
C TYR A 85 -0.84 -0.76 -34.92
N GLU A 86 -0.54 0.27 -35.73
CA GLU A 86 -1.19 0.53 -37.03
C GLU A 86 -2.72 0.43 -36.92
N ILE A 87 -3.25 1.05 -35.86
CA ILE A 87 -4.63 0.82 -35.42
C ILE A 87 -5.65 1.41 -36.40
N ASP A 88 -5.23 2.42 -37.16
CA ASP A 88 -5.95 3.05 -38.26
C ASP A 88 -6.00 2.18 -39.52
N GLU A 89 -5.12 1.19 -39.63
CA GLU A 89 -5.17 0.18 -40.69
C GLU A 89 -6.14 -0.96 -40.37
N LYS A 90 -6.61 -1.06 -39.12
CA LYS A 90 -7.54 -2.12 -38.70
C LYS A 90 -8.91 -1.90 -39.35
N TYR A 91 -9.46 -2.99 -39.89
CA TYR A 91 -10.79 -2.99 -40.47
C TYR A 91 -11.86 -3.27 -39.42
N PHE A 92 -12.82 -2.35 -39.34
CA PHE A 92 -14.06 -2.49 -38.57
C PHE A 92 -15.23 -2.74 -39.52
N SER A 93 -16.35 -3.20 -38.98
CA SER A 93 -17.56 -3.41 -39.73
C SER A 93 -18.15 -2.13 -40.34
N SER A 94 -17.80 -0.97 -39.76
CA SER A 94 -18.09 0.37 -40.25
C SER A 94 -17.07 0.90 -41.28
N GLY A 95 -16.06 0.11 -41.64
CA GLY A 95 -14.92 0.53 -42.45
C GLY A 95 -13.65 0.76 -41.64
N GLN A 96 -12.65 1.41 -42.24
CA GLN A 96 -11.45 1.84 -41.52
C GLN A 96 -11.77 3.06 -40.66
N LEU A 97 -11.26 3.08 -39.42
CA LEU A 97 -11.42 4.20 -38.50
C LEU A 97 -10.08 4.91 -38.35
N SER A 98 -10.08 6.24 -38.39
CA SER A 98 -8.85 7.01 -38.17
C SER A 98 -8.37 6.89 -36.73
N TYR A 99 -7.07 7.15 -36.52
CA TYR A 99 -6.47 7.26 -35.19
C TYR A 99 -7.26 8.20 -34.25
N GLU A 100 -7.78 9.30 -34.78
CA GLU A 100 -8.56 10.29 -34.01
C GLU A 100 -9.93 9.75 -33.58
N GLN A 101 -10.62 9.03 -34.48
CA GLN A 101 -11.88 8.36 -34.15
C GLN A 101 -11.66 7.31 -33.06
N ILE A 102 -10.63 6.48 -33.19
CA ILE A 102 -10.30 5.43 -32.21
C ILE A 102 -9.90 6.03 -30.86
N SER A 103 -9.12 7.12 -30.88
CA SER A 103 -8.75 7.85 -29.66
C SER A 103 -9.98 8.45 -28.96
N THR A 104 -10.95 8.92 -29.74
CA THR A 104 -12.24 9.44 -29.23
C THR A 104 -13.08 8.32 -28.62
N ILE A 105 -13.22 7.18 -29.31
CA ILE A 105 -13.92 6.00 -28.81
C ILE A 105 -13.29 5.52 -27.49
N TYR A 106 -11.96 5.41 -27.44
CA TYR A 106 -11.26 5.05 -26.20
C TYR A 106 -11.53 6.05 -25.08
N SER A 107 -11.50 7.34 -25.41
CA SER A 107 -11.78 8.40 -24.45
C SER A 107 -13.17 8.32 -23.85
N ASN A 108 -14.18 8.03 -24.67
CA ASN A 108 -15.57 7.89 -24.27
C ASN A 108 -15.78 6.62 -23.46
N LEU A 109 -15.19 5.50 -23.89
CA LEU A 109 -15.19 4.24 -23.14
C LEU A 109 -14.61 4.42 -21.74
N VAL A 110 -13.41 5.00 -21.62
CA VAL A 110 -12.77 5.24 -20.32
C VAL A 110 -13.61 6.19 -19.47
N HIS A 111 -14.23 7.21 -20.06
CA HIS A 111 -15.13 8.10 -19.35
C HIS A 111 -16.32 7.33 -18.76
N TRP A 112 -16.96 6.46 -19.54
CA TRP A 112 -18.03 5.59 -19.04
C TRP A 112 -17.55 4.62 -17.95
N LEU A 113 -16.38 3.99 -18.14
CA LEU A 113 -15.75 3.07 -17.18
C LEU A 113 -15.39 3.76 -15.85
N LEU A 114 -15.10 5.06 -15.87
CA LEU A 114 -14.84 5.87 -14.68
C LEU A 114 -16.12 6.27 -13.93
N GLY A 115 -17.28 5.81 -14.38
CA GLY A 115 -18.54 6.05 -13.70
C GLY A 115 -19.32 7.26 -14.23
N PHE A 116 -18.83 7.93 -15.27
CA PHE A 116 -19.56 9.05 -15.88
C PHE A 116 -20.67 8.54 -16.80
N GLY A 117 -21.89 9.06 -16.63
CA GLY A 117 -23.09 8.57 -17.31
C GLY A 117 -23.72 7.35 -16.63
N THR A 118 -24.90 6.95 -17.10
CA THR A 118 -25.67 5.85 -16.54
C THR A 118 -25.04 4.48 -16.87
N ASN A 119 -25.27 3.49 -16.00
CA ASN A 119 -24.76 2.13 -16.17
C ASN A 119 -25.78 1.27 -16.93
N ASP A 120 -26.01 1.63 -18.18
CA ASP A 120 -26.95 0.98 -19.08
C ASP A 120 -26.32 0.77 -20.47
N GLU A 121 -26.89 -0.15 -21.22
CA GLU A 121 -26.40 -0.57 -22.53
C GLU A 121 -26.49 0.55 -23.58
N PHE A 122 -27.46 1.46 -23.48
CA PHE A 122 -27.60 2.57 -24.43
C PHE A 122 -26.46 3.59 -24.27
N THR A 123 -26.12 3.95 -23.05
CA THR A 123 -24.97 4.82 -22.78
C THR A 123 -23.65 4.17 -23.19
N PHE A 124 -23.49 2.88 -22.90
CA PHE A 124 -22.31 2.12 -23.35
C PHE A 124 -22.19 2.11 -24.88
N LYS A 125 -23.28 1.77 -25.59
CA LYS A 125 -23.34 1.78 -27.05
C LYS A 125 -22.94 3.12 -27.64
N THR A 126 -23.45 4.21 -27.05
CA THR A 126 -23.12 5.58 -27.48
C THR A 126 -21.65 5.90 -27.25
N ALA A 127 -21.05 5.39 -26.17
CA ALA A 127 -19.64 5.61 -25.86
C ALA A 127 -18.69 4.91 -26.87
N ILE A 128 -19.13 3.80 -27.47
CA ILE A 128 -18.29 2.98 -28.36
C ILE A 128 -18.69 2.99 -29.83
N GLU A 129 -19.65 3.83 -30.23
CA GLU A 129 -20.10 3.94 -31.61
C GLU A 129 -18.93 4.31 -32.56
N PRO A 130 -18.78 3.68 -33.75
CA PRO A 130 -19.68 2.72 -34.41
C PRO A 130 -19.35 1.23 -34.22
N LEU A 131 -18.61 0.86 -33.17
CA LEU A 131 -18.13 -0.52 -32.99
C LEU A 131 -19.27 -1.51 -32.73
N ARG A 132 -19.18 -2.71 -33.34
CA ARG A 132 -20.02 -3.85 -32.93
C ARG A 132 -19.55 -4.41 -31.60
N TYR A 133 -20.53 -4.85 -30.81
CA TYR A 133 -20.33 -5.57 -29.56
C TYR A 133 -21.45 -6.59 -29.37
N THR A 134 -21.18 -7.62 -28.59
CA THR A 134 -22.16 -8.59 -28.11
C THR A 134 -22.67 -8.23 -26.72
N LYS A 135 -23.79 -8.83 -26.30
CA LYS A 135 -24.30 -8.67 -24.94
C LYS A 135 -23.26 -9.10 -23.90
N ASP A 136 -22.57 -10.22 -24.12
CA ASP A 136 -21.49 -10.70 -23.24
C ASP A 136 -20.33 -9.69 -23.19
N GLY A 137 -19.98 -9.13 -24.36
CA GLY A 137 -19.11 -7.95 -24.54
C GLY A 137 -19.44 -6.82 -23.56
N TYR A 138 -20.67 -6.34 -23.63
CA TYR A 138 -21.16 -5.28 -22.75
C TYR A 138 -21.09 -5.68 -21.27
N GLU A 139 -21.57 -6.86 -20.91
CA GLU A 139 -21.57 -7.34 -19.52
C GLU A 139 -20.15 -7.43 -18.93
N HIS A 140 -19.15 -7.80 -19.75
CA HIS A 140 -17.77 -7.76 -19.31
C HIS A 140 -17.29 -6.34 -19.01
N PHE A 141 -17.61 -5.35 -19.85
CA PHE A 141 -17.24 -3.95 -19.57
C PHE A 141 -17.98 -3.37 -18.36
N VAL A 142 -19.19 -3.86 -18.04
CA VAL A 142 -19.86 -3.57 -16.76
C VAL A 142 -19.05 -4.14 -15.58
N ASP A 143 -18.55 -5.37 -15.69
CA ASP A 143 -17.68 -5.95 -14.67
C ASP A 143 -16.38 -5.14 -14.50
N VAL A 144 -15.75 -4.71 -15.61
CA VAL A 144 -14.56 -3.84 -15.59
C VAL A 144 -14.86 -2.48 -14.96
N ARG A 145 -16.01 -1.87 -15.25
CA ARG A 145 -16.45 -0.61 -14.63
C ARG A 145 -16.55 -0.73 -13.10
N ASN A 146 -17.08 -1.86 -12.61
CA ASN A 146 -17.14 -2.14 -11.18
C ASN A 146 -15.75 -2.32 -10.57
N LEU A 147 -14.85 -3.01 -11.27
CA LEU A 147 -13.47 -3.19 -10.82
C LEU A 147 -12.70 -1.86 -10.77
N PHE A 148 -12.90 -0.97 -11.74
CA PHE A 148 -12.35 0.38 -11.72
C PHE A 148 -12.90 1.17 -10.53
N SER A 149 -14.22 1.16 -10.34
CA SER A 149 -14.86 1.82 -9.20
C SER A 149 -14.30 1.34 -7.86
N LEU A 150 -14.08 0.03 -7.70
CA LEU A 150 -13.44 -0.54 -6.52
C LEU A 150 -12.02 -0.01 -6.31
N ALA A 151 -11.20 0.08 -7.37
CA ALA A 151 -9.85 0.63 -7.27
C ALA A 151 -9.86 2.08 -6.77
N PHE A 152 -10.75 2.94 -7.28
CA PHE A 152 -10.90 4.32 -6.82
C PHE A 152 -11.41 4.41 -5.38
N ILE A 153 -12.40 3.59 -5.00
CA ILE A 153 -12.90 3.54 -3.62
C ILE A 153 -11.75 3.17 -2.66
N LEU A 154 -10.99 2.12 -2.98
CA LEU A 154 -9.85 1.69 -2.18
C LEU A 154 -8.78 2.79 -2.06
N PHE A 155 -8.53 3.54 -3.13
CA PHE A 155 -7.62 4.67 -3.12
C PHE A 155 -8.08 5.78 -2.16
N PHE A 156 -9.32 6.27 -2.28
CA PHE A 156 -9.81 7.35 -1.41
C PHE A 156 -9.98 6.90 0.06
N VAL A 157 -10.50 5.69 0.28
CA VAL A 157 -10.65 5.13 1.63
C VAL A 157 -9.30 4.96 2.30
N SER A 158 -8.29 4.43 1.59
CA SER A 158 -6.96 4.27 2.16
C SER A 158 -6.31 5.60 2.53
N ILE A 159 -6.47 6.66 1.72
CA ILE A 159 -6.02 8.02 2.08
C ILE A 159 -6.71 8.52 3.35
N ALA A 160 -8.04 8.40 3.42
CA ALA A 160 -8.82 8.87 4.56
C ALA A 160 -8.39 8.15 5.85
N VAL A 161 -8.31 6.82 5.81
CA VAL A 161 -7.90 6.00 6.96
C VAL A 161 -6.45 6.26 7.35
N LEU A 162 -5.52 6.38 6.40
CA LEU A 162 -4.11 6.72 6.68
C LEU A 162 -4.01 8.09 7.37
N THR A 163 -4.73 9.09 6.87
CA THR A 163 -4.74 10.44 7.45
C THR A 163 -5.24 10.42 8.89
N ILE A 164 -6.35 9.72 9.15
CA ILE A 164 -6.92 9.57 10.49
C ILE A 164 -5.97 8.79 11.41
N ALA A 165 -5.44 7.65 10.96
CA ALA A 165 -4.57 6.79 11.76
C ALA A 165 -3.24 7.49 12.12
N ILE A 166 -2.64 8.19 11.16
CA ILE A 166 -1.41 8.98 11.38
C ILE A 166 -1.71 10.15 12.31
N GLY A 167 -2.78 10.93 12.06
CA GLY A 167 -3.18 12.05 12.92
C GLY A 167 -3.46 11.61 14.36
N PHE A 168 -4.15 10.48 14.54
CA PHE A 168 -4.36 9.86 15.84
C PHE A 168 -3.04 9.45 16.50
N SER A 169 -2.12 8.82 15.76
CA SER A 169 -0.81 8.44 16.29
C SER A 169 0.01 9.63 16.79
N ILE A 170 -0.07 10.77 16.08
CA ILE A 170 0.60 12.02 16.46
C ILE A 170 -0.08 12.62 17.70
N LYS A 171 -1.41 12.75 17.71
CA LYS A 171 -2.20 13.31 18.82
C LYS A 171 -1.90 12.61 20.14
N TYR A 172 -1.81 11.29 20.13
CA TYR A 172 -1.55 10.48 21.32
C TYR A 172 -0.06 10.17 21.53
N LYS A 173 0.85 10.83 20.81
CA LYS A 173 2.32 10.67 20.91
C LYS A 173 2.76 9.20 20.84
N LEU A 174 2.07 8.42 20.02
CA LEU A 174 2.39 7.03 19.77
C LEU A 174 3.64 7.01 18.88
N LYS A 175 4.74 6.44 19.40
CA LYS A 175 6.04 6.38 18.71
C LYS A 175 6.00 5.39 17.54
N ILE A 176 5.25 5.71 16.47
CA ILE A 176 5.11 4.90 15.26
C ILE A 176 6.02 5.47 14.17
N SER A 177 6.85 4.62 13.57
CA SER A 177 7.76 5.03 12.48
C SER A 177 7.17 4.65 11.12
N ILE A 178 6.51 5.61 10.45
CA ILE A 178 5.92 5.42 9.11
C ILE A 178 6.96 4.95 8.10
N ILE A 179 8.19 5.46 8.17
CA ILE A 179 9.31 5.01 7.31
C ILE A 179 9.60 3.52 7.50
N ASN A 180 9.52 3.01 8.73
CA ASN A 180 9.77 1.58 8.97
C ASN A 180 8.60 0.74 8.48
N ILE A 181 7.36 1.17 8.74
CA ILE A 181 6.15 0.52 8.22
C ILE A 181 6.23 0.42 6.69
N GLY A 182 6.47 1.54 6.02
CA GLY A 182 6.55 1.58 4.57
C GLY A 182 7.68 0.72 4.01
N PHE A 183 8.87 0.77 4.60
CA PHE A 183 9.97 -0.11 4.16
C PHE A 183 9.61 -1.59 4.22
N TYR A 184 9.09 -2.09 5.35
CA TYR A 184 8.77 -3.52 5.48
C TYR A 184 7.55 -3.92 4.66
N SER A 185 6.55 -3.04 4.54
CA SER A 185 5.37 -3.27 3.70
C SER A 185 5.80 -3.37 2.23
N MET A 186 6.64 -2.44 1.76
CA MET A 186 7.13 -2.47 0.38
C MET A 186 8.07 -3.64 0.11
N LEU A 187 8.87 -4.08 1.09
CA LEU A 187 9.70 -5.27 0.93
C LEU A 187 8.85 -6.52 0.66
N LEU A 188 7.76 -6.70 1.43
CA LEU A 188 6.81 -7.79 1.20
C LEU A 188 6.12 -7.65 -0.17
N LEU A 189 5.63 -6.45 -0.50
CA LEU A 189 4.96 -6.21 -1.77
C LEU A 189 5.88 -6.47 -2.98
N MET A 190 7.13 -6.00 -2.92
CA MET A 190 8.12 -6.24 -3.97
C MET A 190 8.44 -7.72 -4.13
N PHE A 191 8.55 -8.47 -3.02
CA PHE A 191 8.77 -9.92 -3.10
C PHE A 191 7.64 -10.62 -3.87
N VAL A 192 6.38 -10.31 -3.54
CA VAL A 192 5.21 -10.85 -4.26
C VAL A 192 5.20 -10.39 -5.72
N LEU A 193 5.46 -9.12 -5.97
CA LEU A 193 5.43 -8.54 -7.31
C LEU A 193 6.50 -9.15 -8.23
N ILE A 194 7.70 -9.42 -7.72
CA ILE A 194 8.78 -10.07 -8.49
C ILE A 194 8.35 -11.48 -8.91
N ILE A 195 7.72 -12.25 -8.02
CA ILE A 195 7.22 -13.59 -8.36
C ILE A 195 6.17 -13.49 -9.48
N ILE A 196 5.19 -12.58 -9.34
CA ILE A 196 4.17 -12.34 -10.37
C ILE A 196 4.80 -11.92 -11.69
N ALA A 197 5.78 -11.02 -11.66
CA ALA A 197 6.47 -10.52 -12.85
C ALA A 197 7.26 -11.62 -13.56
N ILE A 198 7.96 -12.48 -12.83
CA ILE A 198 8.67 -13.64 -13.39
C ILE A 198 7.66 -14.55 -14.11
N LEU A 199 6.58 -14.96 -13.44
CA LEU A 199 5.56 -15.83 -14.03
C LEU A 199 4.91 -15.20 -15.27
N ALA A 200 4.53 -13.92 -15.19
CA ALA A 200 3.91 -13.20 -16.29
C ALA A 200 4.86 -12.92 -17.46
N SER A 201 6.17 -12.85 -17.22
CA SER A 201 7.18 -12.67 -18.27
C SER A 201 7.42 -13.92 -19.12
N GLN A 202 7.11 -15.10 -18.58
CA GLN A 202 7.25 -16.38 -19.30
C GLN A 202 6.10 -16.60 -20.27
N ASP A 203 4.87 -16.34 -19.82
CA ASP A 203 3.66 -16.44 -20.64
C ASP A 203 2.64 -15.39 -20.20
N PHE A 204 2.64 -14.26 -20.89
CA PHE A 204 1.70 -13.18 -20.62
C PHE A 204 0.25 -13.56 -20.96
N ASN A 205 0.03 -14.49 -21.90
CA ASN A 205 -1.31 -14.95 -22.28
C ASN A 205 -1.92 -15.78 -21.14
N ALA A 206 -1.15 -16.69 -20.57
CA ALA A 206 -1.57 -17.45 -19.40
C ALA A 206 -1.83 -16.51 -18.20
N ALA A 207 -0.94 -15.54 -17.96
CA ALA A 207 -1.13 -14.57 -16.88
C ALA A 207 -2.38 -13.70 -17.08
N PHE A 208 -2.63 -13.23 -18.30
CA PHE A 208 -3.83 -12.45 -18.65
C PHE A 208 -5.11 -13.28 -18.48
N THR A 209 -5.08 -14.56 -18.86
CA THR A 209 -6.19 -15.50 -18.65
C THR A 209 -6.44 -15.71 -17.15
N LYS A 210 -5.40 -15.95 -16.35
CA LYS A 210 -5.53 -16.10 -14.89
C LYS A 210 -6.03 -14.85 -14.20
N PHE A 211 -5.66 -13.67 -14.68
CA PHE A 211 -6.27 -12.42 -14.21
C PHE A 211 -7.79 -12.46 -14.40
N HIS A 212 -8.28 -12.82 -15.58
CA HIS A 212 -9.71 -12.89 -15.85
C HIS A 212 -10.41 -13.94 -15.00
N GLU A 213 -9.83 -15.13 -14.85
CA GLU A 213 -10.38 -16.18 -13.98
C GLU A 213 -10.46 -15.73 -12.51
N ILE A 214 -9.52 -14.90 -12.02
CA ILE A 214 -9.50 -14.44 -10.64
C ILE A 214 -10.54 -13.33 -10.39
N PHE A 215 -10.64 -12.35 -11.29
CA PHE A 215 -11.50 -11.18 -11.11
C PHE A 215 -12.91 -11.36 -11.67
N PHE A 216 -13.11 -12.26 -12.63
CA PHE A 216 -14.40 -12.58 -13.27
C PHE A 216 -14.77 -14.06 -13.08
N ARG A 217 -14.63 -14.54 -11.85
CA ARG A 217 -14.88 -15.96 -11.49
C ARG A 217 -16.24 -16.45 -11.96
N GLY A 218 -16.25 -17.60 -12.63
CA GLY A 218 -17.47 -18.26 -13.09
C GLY A 218 -18.13 -17.61 -14.31
N LYS A 219 -17.45 -16.67 -14.97
CA LYS A 219 -17.90 -16.04 -16.21
C LYS A 219 -16.91 -16.30 -17.34
N ASP A 220 -17.44 -16.38 -18.55
CA ASP A 220 -16.73 -16.50 -19.83
C ASP A 220 -16.99 -15.30 -20.76
N ASN A 221 -17.73 -14.30 -20.28
CA ASN A 221 -18.09 -13.08 -21.00
C ASN A 221 -16.90 -12.20 -21.45
N TRP A 222 -15.67 -12.51 -21.00
CA TRP A 222 -14.43 -11.86 -21.41
C TRP A 222 -13.76 -12.52 -22.63
N LEU A 223 -14.28 -13.64 -23.12
CA LEU A 223 -13.78 -14.34 -24.31
C LEU A 223 -14.35 -13.71 -25.58
N PHE A 224 -13.63 -12.73 -26.10
CA PHE A 224 -14.08 -11.94 -27.24
C PHE A 224 -13.74 -12.54 -28.60
N SER A 225 -14.65 -12.35 -29.55
CA SER A 225 -14.38 -12.58 -30.97
C SER A 225 -14.15 -11.24 -31.67
N PRO A 226 -13.00 -11.00 -32.35
CA PRO A 226 -12.75 -9.74 -33.04
C PRO A 226 -13.84 -9.37 -34.07
N ASN A 227 -14.57 -10.35 -34.59
CA ASN A 227 -15.63 -10.12 -35.58
C ASN A 227 -16.97 -9.68 -34.95
N LYS A 228 -17.15 -9.91 -33.65
CA LYS A 228 -18.38 -9.61 -32.92
C LYS A 228 -18.20 -8.48 -31.89
N ASP A 229 -17.05 -8.45 -31.24
CA ASP A 229 -16.66 -7.48 -30.21
C ASP A 229 -15.47 -6.66 -30.70
N GLU A 230 -15.74 -5.64 -31.52
CA GLU A 230 -14.68 -4.95 -32.25
C GLU A 230 -13.80 -4.07 -31.36
N ILE A 231 -14.24 -3.80 -30.14
CA ILE A 231 -13.49 -3.05 -29.12
C ILE A 231 -12.15 -3.69 -28.78
N ILE A 232 -11.99 -5.01 -28.96
CA ILE A 232 -10.70 -5.68 -28.73
C ILE A 232 -9.67 -5.35 -29.79
N LYS A 233 -10.12 -4.94 -31.00
CA LYS A 233 -9.20 -4.51 -32.06
C LYS A 233 -8.43 -3.27 -31.62
N MET A 234 -9.02 -2.44 -30.76
CA MET A 234 -8.39 -1.24 -30.22
C MET A 234 -7.78 -1.42 -28.82
N LEU A 235 -8.06 -2.54 -28.15
CA LEU A 235 -7.48 -2.89 -26.85
C LEU A 235 -6.63 -4.16 -26.97
N PRO A 236 -5.48 -4.10 -27.68
CA PRO A 236 -4.63 -5.26 -27.85
C PRO A 236 -4.05 -5.71 -26.51
N GLN A 237 -3.77 -7.00 -26.38
CA GLN A 237 -3.26 -7.57 -25.14
C GLN A 237 -1.93 -6.93 -24.70
N GLU A 238 -1.11 -6.51 -25.66
CA GLU A 238 0.13 -5.79 -25.46
C GLU A 238 -0.07 -4.47 -24.70
N PHE A 239 -1.19 -3.77 -24.93
CA PHE A 239 -1.52 -2.57 -24.19
C PHE A 239 -1.67 -2.89 -22.69
N PHE A 240 -2.39 -3.96 -22.35
CA PHE A 240 -2.55 -4.40 -20.97
C PHE A 240 -1.24 -4.86 -20.33
N ARG A 241 -0.33 -5.48 -21.11
CA ARG A 241 1.03 -5.77 -20.64
C ARG A 241 1.77 -4.50 -20.25
N ASN A 242 1.68 -3.46 -21.06
CA ASN A 242 2.34 -2.19 -20.78
C ASN A 242 1.71 -1.49 -19.57
N CYS A 243 0.39 -1.59 -19.38
CA CYS A 243 -0.26 -1.16 -18.13
C CYS A 243 0.30 -1.92 -16.91
N ALA A 244 0.45 -3.25 -17.00
CA ALA A 244 1.02 -4.06 -15.91
C ALA A 244 2.47 -3.65 -15.59
N ILE A 245 3.29 -3.37 -16.63
CA ILE A 245 4.65 -2.84 -16.45
C ILE A 245 4.61 -1.49 -15.75
N TRP A 246 3.73 -0.57 -16.15
CA TRP A 246 3.62 0.74 -15.51
C TRP A 246 3.23 0.63 -14.03
N ILE A 247 2.28 -0.24 -13.69
CA ILE A 247 1.92 -0.54 -12.30
C ILE A 247 3.17 -1.01 -11.53
N GLY A 248 3.93 -1.96 -12.10
CA GLY A 248 5.14 -2.47 -11.47
C GLY A 248 6.25 -1.42 -11.29
N VAL A 249 6.43 -0.53 -12.26
CA VAL A 249 7.38 0.60 -12.17
C VAL A 249 6.99 1.57 -11.06
N ASN A 250 5.71 1.92 -10.93
CA ASN A 250 5.24 2.79 -9.84
C ASN A 250 5.48 2.16 -8.46
N ILE A 251 5.14 0.88 -8.29
CA ILE A 251 5.38 0.16 -7.03
C ILE A 251 6.88 0.13 -6.72
N THR A 252 7.72 -0.12 -7.72
CA THR A 252 9.19 -0.10 -7.59
C THR A 252 9.69 1.28 -7.17
N PHE A 253 9.13 2.36 -7.74
CA PHE A 253 9.45 3.73 -7.33
C PHE A 253 9.15 3.96 -5.83
N PHE A 254 7.98 3.55 -5.34
CA PHE A 254 7.65 3.65 -3.91
C PHE A 254 8.61 2.82 -3.04
N PHE A 255 9.02 1.64 -3.50
CA PHE A 255 9.98 0.82 -2.77
C PHE A 255 11.32 1.54 -2.63
N VAL A 256 11.86 2.06 -3.73
CA VAL A 256 13.11 2.85 -3.73
C VAL A 256 12.98 4.09 -2.85
N LEU A 257 11.83 4.77 -2.88
CA LEU A 257 11.55 5.91 -1.99
C LEU A 257 11.65 5.53 -0.52
N PHE A 258 11.01 4.44 -0.08
CA PHE A 258 11.08 4.01 1.33
C PHE A 258 12.48 3.50 1.73
N VAL A 259 13.21 2.85 0.82
CA VAL A 259 14.62 2.50 1.02
C VAL A 259 15.47 3.76 1.25
N ALA A 260 15.34 4.76 0.38
CA ALA A 260 16.08 6.03 0.47
C ALA A 260 15.74 6.79 1.76
N LEU A 261 14.45 6.87 2.13
CA LEU A 261 14.01 7.50 3.39
C LEU A 261 14.58 6.79 4.62
N LYS A 262 14.61 5.44 4.62
CA LYS A 262 15.19 4.65 5.71
C LYS A 262 16.71 4.85 5.80
N ALA A 263 17.41 4.83 4.67
CA ALA A 263 18.85 5.08 4.59
C ALA A 263 19.19 6.48 5.12
N LYS A 264 18.50 7.52 4.65
CA LYS A 264 18.66 8.91 5.10
C LYS A 264 18.47 9.04 6.62
N LYS A 265 17.44 8.40 7.18
CA LYS A 265 17.19 8.39 8.64
C LYS A 265 18.31 7.70 9.40
N SER A 266 18.83 6.58 8.89
CA SER A 266 19.93 5.85 9.51
C SER A 266 21.22 6.67 9.53
N ILE A 267 21.59 7.28 8.39
CA ILE A 267 22.78 8.16 8.29
C ILE A 267 22.69 9.33 9.26
N LYS A 268 21.53 10.01 9.35
CA LYS A 268 21.32 11.11 10.30
C LYS A 268 21.52 10.68 11.75
N ASN A 269 21.08 9.48 12.11
CA ASN A 269 21.28 8.93 13.46
C ASN A 269 22.76 8.63 13.74
N ILE A 270 23.49 8.08 12.77
CA ILE A 270 24.93 7.82 12.89
C ILE A 270 25.71 9.13 13.09
N ILE A 271 25.43 10.16 12.30
CA ILE A 271 26.07 11.48 12.44
C ILE A 271 25.78 12.09 13.82
N LYS A 272 24.53 12.03 14.27
CA LYS A 272 24.14 12.52 15.60
C LYS A 272 24.89 11.78 16.72
N TYR A 273 24.99 10.46 16.62
CA TYR A 273 25.71 9.63 17.58
C TYR A 273 27.21 9.99 17.63
N LYS A 274 27.86 10.13 16.46
CA LYS A 274 29.26 10.57 16.39
C LYS A 274 29.47 11.95 17.03
N LYS A 275 28.56 12.90 16.80
CA LYS A 275 28.63 14.25 17.39
C LYS A 275 28.52 14.23 18.92
N LEU A 276 27.58 13.46 19.46
CA LEU A 276 27.41 13.34 20.92
C LEU A 276 28.65 12.73 21.58
N ASN A 277 29.21 11.65 21.00
CA ASN A 277 30.42 11.03 21.54
C ASN A 277 31.64 11.96 21.47
N SER A 278 31.76 12.80 20.42
CA SER A 278 32.85 13.78 20.36
C SER A 278 32.71 14.89 21.40
N GLU A 279 31.49 15.34 21.70
CA GLU A 279 31.22 16.35 22.74
C GLU A 279 31.50 15.78 24.15
N GLU A 280 31.11 14.53 24.41
CA GLU A 280 31.38 13.84 25.68
C GLU A 280 32.89 13.66 25.92
N HIS A 281 33.63 13.22 24.90
CA HIS A 281 35.08 13.07 25.01
C HIS A 281 35.82 14.41 25.17
N GLN A 282 35.30 15.51 24.62
CA GLN A 282 35.85 16.85 24.86
C GLN A 282 35.57 17.33 26.28
N ALA A 283 34.39 17.03 26.84
CA ALA A 283 34.02 17.40 28.20
C ALA A 283 34.78 16.61 29.29
N GLU A 284 35.11 15.34 29.04
CA GLU A 284 35.94 14.54 29.96
C GLU A 284 37.42 14.99 29.99
N ASN A 285 37.89 15.63 28.93
CA ASN A 285 39.29 16.06 28.76
C ASN A 285 39.51 17.56 29.07
N ALA A 286 38.48 18.29 29.51
CA ALA A 286 38.53 19.72 29.87
C ALA A 286 38.40 19.92 31.38
#